data_AF-A0A6B3NLW0-F1
#
_entry.id   AF-A0A6B3NLW0-F1
#
_cell.length_a   1.000
_cell.length_b   1.000
_cell.length_c   1.000
_cell.angle_alpha   90.00
_cell.angle_beta   90.00
_cell.angle_gamma   90.00
#
_symmetry.space_group_name_H-M   'P 1'
#
loop_
_entity.id
_entity.type
_entity.pdbx_description
1 polymer ?
#
loop_
_entity_poly.entity_id
_entity_poly.type
_entity_poly.pdbx_seq_one_letter_code
_entity_poly.pdbx_strand_id
1 'polypeptide(L)'
;PAITGEVYQVSETVAAQVGTSIVPPETPQTTQSILNILEKFPKSPILEDSQLGRVRLDVRRINELQLEQLGVNPEQVTIAPYCTYQTPEYFFSYRRDKLKKVQWSGIVSK
;
A
#
# COMPACT_ATOMS: atom_id res chain seq x y z
N PRO A 1 4.87 11.01 0.25
CA PRO A 1 4.34 10.57 1.57
C PRO A 1 3.00 9.86 1.35
N ALA A 2 2.71 8.81 2.12
CA ALA A 2 1.44 8.08 2.06
C ALA A 2 1.18 7.43 3.43
N ILE A 3 -0.04 6.96 3.67
CA ILE A 3 -0.36 6.22 4.89
C ILE A 3 0.49 4.95 4.96
N THR A 4 1.03 4.63 6.14
CA THR A 4 1.85 3.43 6.34
C THR A 4 0.99 2.19 6.53
N GLY A 5 1.55 1.00 6.25
CA GLY A 5 0.85 -0.26 6.42
C GLY A 5 0.36 -0.51 7.84
N GLU A 6 1.14 -0.11 8.84
CA GLU A 6 0.84 -0.35 10.25
C GLU A 6 -0.47 0.29 10.71
N VAL A 7 -0.96 1.32 10.02
CA VAL A 7 -2.20 2.03 10.38
C VAL A 7 -3.24 2.04 9.25
N TYR A 8 -2.98 1.37 8.12
CA TYR A 8 -3.91 1.34 7.00
C TYR A 8 -4.70 0.03 6.93
N GLN A 9 -5.75 -0.05 7.75
CA GLN A 9 -6.68 -1.18 7.71
C GLN A 9 -7.64 -1.08 6.51
N VAL A 10 -7.76 -2.19 5.78
CA VAL A 10 -8.68 -2.38 4.65
C VAL A 10 -9.35 -3.75 4.74
N SER A 11 -10.38 -4.00 3.93
CA SER A 11 -10.88 -5.38 3.80
C SER A 11 -9.90 -6.23 3.02
N GLU A 12 -9.92 -7.53 3.29
CA GLU A 12 -9.20 -8.55 2.52
C GLU A 12 -9.44 -8.41 1.01
N THR A 13 -10.69 -8.14 0.60
CA THR A 13 -11.05 -7.93 -0.81
C THR A 13 -10.35 -6.73 -1.44
N VAL A 14 -10.20 -5.62 -0.71
CA VAL A 14 -9.50 -4.43 -1.19
C VAL A 14 -8.00 -4.70 -1.28
N ALA A 15 -7.42 -5.36 -0.28
CA ALA A 15 -6.01 -5.75 -0.33
C ALA A 15 -5.71 -6.70 -1.49
N ALA A 16 -6.57 -7.69 -1.74
CA ALA A 16 -6.44 -8.59 -2.88
C ALA A 16 -6.58 -7.86 -4.22
N GLN A 17 -7.55 -6.95 -4.36
CA GLN A 17 -7.71 -6.13 -5.57
C GLN A 17 -6.44 -5.33 -5.87
N VAL A 18 -5.87 -4.66 -4.87
CA VAL A 18 -4.60 -3.94 -5.03
C VAL A 18 -3.46 -4.91 -5.36
N GLY A 19 -3.40 -6.06 -4.68
CA GLY A 19 -2.40 -7.10 -4.87
C GLY A 19 -2.38 -7.74 -6.26
N THR A 20 -3.50 -7.73 -7.00
CA THR A 20 -3.57 -8.25 -8.38
C THR A 20 -2.50 -7.65 -9.30
N SER A 21 -2.07 -6.43 -9.00
CA SER A 21 -1.06 -5.70 -9.79
C SER A 21 0.38 -6.20 -9.63
N ILE A 22 0.65 -7.02 -8.61
CA ILE A 22 2.01 -7.50 -8.29
C ILE A 22 2.11 -9.03 -8.21
N VAL A 23 1.00 -9.75 -8.26
CA VAL A 23 0.99 -11.21 -8.33
C VAL A 23 1.08 -11.69 -9.78
N PRO A 24 1.62 -12.89 -10.04
CA PRO A 24 1.68 -13.43 -11.40
C PRO A 24 0.28 -13.53 -12.04
N PRO A 25 0.11 -13.23 -13.35
CA PRO A 25 -1.18 -13.27 -14.04
C PRO A 25 -1.90 -14.62 -13.99
N GLU A 26 -1.15 -15.72 -13.91
CA GLU A 26 -1.64 -17.09 -13.77
C GLU A 26 -2.22 -17.42 -12.39
N THR A 27 -2.03 -16.52 -11.41
CA THR A 27 -2.59 -16.67 -10.07
C THR A 27 -4.13 -16.72 -10.16
N PRO A 28 -4.80 -17.68 -9.47
CA PRO A 28 -6.24 -17.67 -9.36
C PRO A 28 -6.73 -16.34 -8.76
N GLN A 29 -7.66 -15.66 -9.45
CA GLN A 29 -8.15 -14.33 -9.09
C GLN A 29 -9.17 -14.36 -7.93
N THR A 30 -8.87 -15.16 -6.90
CA THR A 30 -9.63 -15.23 -5.66
C THR A 30 -8.91 -14.45 -4.57
N THR A 31 -9.68 -13.85 -3.66
CA THR A 31 -9.14 -13.08 -2.53
C THR A 31 -8.07 -13.87 -1.77
N GLN A 32 -8.38 -15.12 -1.39
CA GLN A 32 -7.47 -15.94 -0.58
C GLN A 32 -6.18 -16.30 -1.33
N SER A 33 -6.27 -16.66 -2.62
CA SER A 33 -5.09 -17.00 -3.42
C SER A 33 -4.12 -15.82 -3.52
N ILE A 34 -4.65 -14.61 -3.72
CA ILE A 34 -3.84 -13.39 -3.81
C ILE A 34 -3.22 -13.07 -2.45
N LEU A 35 -4.01 -13.05 -1.37
CA LEU A 35 -3.50 -12.76 -0.02
C LEU A 35 -2.39 -13.74 0.40
N ASN A 36 -2.56 -15.03 0.14
CA ASN A 36 -1.56 -16.05 0.44
C ASN A 36 -0.21 -15.80 -0.27
N ILE A 37 -0.23 -15.18 -1.46
CA ILE A 37 0.99 -14.79 -2.17
C ILE A 37 1.56 -13.51 -1.56
N LEU A 38 0.72 -12.51 -1.30
CA LEU A 38 1.12 -11.25 -0.66
C LEU A 38 1.85 -11.50 0.67
N GLU A 39 1.35 -12.39 1.52
CA GLU A 39 1.97 -12.77 2.80
C GLU A 39 3.39 -13.34 2.63
N LYS A 40 3.67 -14.00 1.50
CA LYS A 40 4.96 -14.66 1.22
C LYS A 40 6.00 -13.74 0.61
N PHE A 41 5.64 -12.51 0.24
CA PHE A 41 6.62 -11.55 -0.27
C PHE A 41 7.67 -11.21 0.80
N PRO A 42 8.97 -11.12 0.41
CA PRO A 42 9.96 -10.47 1.25
C PRO A 42 9.53 -9.03 1.56
N LYS A 43 9.41 -8.72 2.86
CA LYS A 43 8.72 -7.51 3.35
C LYS A 43 7.32 -7.43 2.76
N SER A 44 6.42 -8.25 3.29
CA SER A 44 5.05 -8.36 2.79
C SER A 44 4.38 -6.98 2.72
N PRO A 45 3.66 -6.67 1.63
CA PRO A 45 2.86 -5.46 1.54
C PRO A 45 1.56 -5.54 2.35
N ILE A 46 1.31 -6.64 3.07
CA ILE A 46 0.20 -6.76 4.02
C ILE A 46 0.70 -7.24 5.38
N LEU A 47 0.00 -6.82 6.43
CA LEU A 47 0.23 -7.19 7.82
C LEU A 47 -1.08 -7.73 8.40
N GLU A 48 -0.96 -8.56 9.43
CA GLU A 48 -2.09 -9.06 10.19
C GLU A 48 -2.89 -7.92 10.84
N ASP A 49 -4.21 -8.09 10.91
CA ASP A 49 -5.09 -7.23 11.71
C ASP A 49 -5.92 -8.11 12.65
N SER A 50 -6.21 -7.59 13.85
CA SER A 50 -6.99 -8.30 14.86
C SER A 50 -8.45 -8.52 14.45
N GLN A 51 -8.96 -7.73 13.52
CA GLN A 51 -10.33 -7.85 13.05
C GLN A 51 -10.43 -8.86 11.90
N LEU A 52 -11.30 -9.86 12.06
CA LEU A 52 -11.58 -10.84 11.01
C LEU A 52 -12.06 -10.18 9.71
N GLY A 53 -11.56 -10.65 8.56
CA GLY A 53 -11.89 -10.08 7.24
C GLY A 53 -11.15 -8.78 6.92
N ARG A 54 -10.18 -8.38 7.76
CA ARG A 54 -9.37 -7.17 7.60
C ARG A 54 -7.89 -7.52 7.60
N VAL A 55 -7.15 -6.71 6.86
CA VAL A 55 -5.68 -6.70 6.86
C VAL A 55 -5.18 -5.27 6.88
N ARG A 56 -3.91 -5.10 7.24
CA ARG A 56 -3.19 -3.83 7.20
C ARG A 56 -2.36 -3.77 5.93
N LEU A 57 -2.65 -2.84 5.02
CA LEU A 57 -2.07 -2.77 3.68
C LEU A 57 -0.98 -1.69 3.60
N ASP A 58 0.25 -2.04 3.23
CA ASP A 58 1.26 -1.06 2.83
C ASP A 58 1.22 -0.78 1.32
N VAL A 59 0.44 0.23 0.94
CA VAL A 59 0.34 0.68 -0.45
C VAL A 59 1.66 1.22 -1.01
N ARG A 60 2.58 1.65 -0.14
CA ARG A 60 3.90 2.16 -0.57
C ARG A 60 4.76 0.99 -1.03
N ARG A 61 4.70 -0.14 -0.31
CA ARG A 61 5.40 -1.38 -0.70
C ARG A 61 4.80 -1.98 -1.97
N ILE A 62 3.48 -1.91 -2.18
CA ILE A 62 2.87 -2.30 -3.46
C ILE A 62 3.48 -1.50 -4.61
N ASN A 63 3.51 -0.16 -4.50
CA ASN A 63 4.05 0.69 -5.55
C ASN A 63 5.55 0.42 -5.80
N GLU A 64 6.34 0.19 -4.75
CA GLU A 64 7.74 -0.20 -4.87
C GLU A 64 7.90 -1.50 -5.66
N LEU A 65 7.14 -2.55 -5.32
CA LEU A 65 7.13 -3.82 -6.05
C LEU A 65 6.72 -3.65 -7.52
N GLN A 66 5.73 -2.80 -7.81
CA GLN A 66 5.35 -2.48 -9.20
C GLN A 66 6.51 -1.82 -9.97
N LEU A 67 7.23 -0.88 -9.35
CA LEU A 67 8.40 -0.24 -9.96
C LEU A 67 9.53 -1.24 -10.22
N GLU A 68 9.79 -2.13 -9.25
CA GLU A 68 10.76 -3.23 -9.41
C GLU A 68 10.39 -4.14 -10.60
N GLN A 69 9.11 -4.51 -10.72
CA GLN A 69 8.60 -5.33 -11.84
C GLN A 69 8.70 -4.63 -13.20
N LEU A 70 8.67 -3.30 -13.22
CA LEU A 70 8.92 -2.49 -14.41
C LEU A 70 10.42 -2.30 -14.72
N GLY A 71 11.31 -2.89 -13.92
CA GLY A 71 12.76 -2.87 -14.13
C GLY A 71 13.50 -1.72 -13.46
N VAL A 72 12.85 -0.97 -12.56
CA VAL A 72 13.54 0.03 -11.74
C VAL A 72 14.37 -0.69 -10.67
N ASN A 73 15.65 -0.34 -10.56
CA ASN A 73 16.51 -0.94 -9.53
C ASN A 73 16.01 -0.51 -8.13
N PRO A 74 15.82 -1.43 -7.17
CA PRO A 74 15.41 -1.10 -5.80
C PRO A 74 16.26 0.00 -5.14
N GLU A 75 17.56 0.09 -5.45
CA GLU A 75 18.45 1.14 -4.92
C GLU A 75 18.09 2.56 -5.41
N GLN A 76 17.31 2.66 -6.50
CA GLN A 76 16.80 3.92 -7.05
C GLN A 76 15.42 4.30 -6.50
N VAL A 77 14.83 3.46 -5.65
CA VAL A 77 13.52 3.69 -5.04
C VAL A 77 13.72 3.97 -3.54
N THR A 78 13.11 5.06 -3.06
CA THR A 78 13.06 5.35 -1.63
C THR A 78 11.64 5.66 -1.20
N ILE A 79 11.24 5.11 -0.08
CA ILE A 79 9.96 5.43 0.56
C ILE A 79 10.14 6.69 1.40
N ALA A 80 9.31 7.70 1.16
CA ALA A 80 9.28 8.90 2.00
C ALA A 80 8.96 8.52 3.46
N PRO A 81 9.66 9.08 4.46
CA PRO A 81 9.55 8.63 5.86
C PRO A 81 8.23 9.04 6.53
N TYR A 82 7.44 9.92 5.92
CA TYR A 82 6.24 10.49 6.53
C TYR A 82 4.97 9.72 6.20
N CYS A 83 4.19 9.46 7.26
CA CYS A 83 2.86 8.87 7.20
C CYS A 83 1.80 9.97 7.18
N THR A 84 1.01 10.08 6.12
CA THR A 84 -0.01 11.15 6.05
C THR A 84 -1.03 11.08 7.18
N TYR A 85 -1.31 9.89 7.70
CA TYR A 85 -2.21 9.69 8.86
C TYR A 85 -1.57 10.11 10.18
N GLN A 86 -0.32 9.73 10.44
CA GLN A 86 0.35 9.94 11.73
C GLN A 86 1.11 11.26 11.84
N THR A 87 1.26 12.01 10.74
CA THR A 87 2.02 13.27 10.69
C THR A 87 1.09 14.46 10.40
N PRO A 88 0.16 14.82 11.33
CA PRO A 88 -0.83 15.87 11.14
C PRO A 88 -0.23 17.28 11.01
N GLU A 89 1.00 17.50 11.48
CA GLU A 89 1.73 18.76 11.41
C GLU A 89 2.12 19.14 9.97
N TYR A 90 2.29 18.15 9.09
CA TYR A 90 2.68 18.36 7.69
C TYR A 90 1.59 17.93 6.71
N PHE A 91 0.75 16.95 7.07
CA PHE A 91 -0.16 16.31 6.13
C PHE A 91 -1.60 16.19 6.64
N PHE A 92 -2.51 16.54 5.75
CA PHE A 92 -3.92 16.22 5.84
C PHE A 92 -4.15 14.73 5.53
N SER A 93 -5.08 14.10 6.25
CA SER A 93 -5.46 12.71 5.99
C SER A 93 -6.98 12.53 6.06
N TYR A 94 -7.56 12.10 4.94
CA TYR A 94 -8.98 11.75 4.89
C TYR A 94 -9.31 10.63 5.89
N ARG A 95 -8.40 9.66 6.10
CA ARG A 95 -8.64 8.55 7.03
C ARG A 95 -8.74 9.01 8.49
N ARG A 96 -7.98 10.04 8.86
CA ARG A 96 -8.01 10.64 10.20
C ARG A 96 -9.20 11.60 10.33
N ASP A 97 -9.32 12.53 9.40
CA ASP A 97 -10.17 13.71 9.55
C ASP A 97 -11.58 13.50 8.96
N LYS A 98 -11.76 12.53 8.04
CA LYS A 98 -13.00 12.23 7.30
C LYS A 98 -13.60 13.42 6.53
N LEU A 99 -12.76 14.36 6.13
CA LEU A 99 -13.16 15.57 5.42
C LEU A 99 -12.53 15.61 4.01
N LYS A 100 -13.29 16.01 3.00
CA LYS A 100 -12.72 16.25 1.66
C LYS A 100 -12.29 17.71 1.55
N LYS A 101 -11.21 18.08 2.24
CA LYS A 101 -10.75 19.47 2.37
C LYS A 101 -9.65 19.86 1.39
N VAL A 102 -8.76 18.93 1.02
CA VAL A 102 -7.56 19.25 0.24
C VAL A 102 -7.21 18.11 -0.70
N GLN A 103 -6.53 18.47 -1.79
CA GLN A 103 -5.93 17.56 -2.77
C GLN A 103 -4.42 17.84 -2.80
N TRP A 104 -3.62 16.78 -2.68
CA TRP A 104 -2.16 16.87 -2.77
C TRP A 104 -1.72 16.72 -4.22
N SER A 105 -0.73 17.53 -4.63
CA SER A 105 -0.10 17.46 -5.94
C SER A 105 1.37 17.09 -5.80
N GLY A 106 1.83 16.12 -6.59
CA GLY A 106 3.25 15.87 -6.80
C GLY A 106 3.75 16.72 -7.97
N ILE A 107 4.73 17.60 -7.72
CA ILE A 107 5.32 18.45 -8.75
C ILE A 107 6.68 17.87 -9.12
N VAL A 108 6.89 17.61 -10.41
CA VAL A 108 8.17 17.14 -10.97
C VAL A 108 8.58 18.15 -12.05
N SER A 109 9.84 18.58 -12.03
CA SER A 109 10.44 19.44 -13.06
C SER A 109 11.68 18.76 -13.64
N LYS A 110 11.97 19.02 -14.90
CA LYS A 110 13.08 18.42 -15.65
C LYS A 110 14.26 19.38 -15.73
#